data_AF-A0A7X6YE49-F1
#
_entry.id   AF-A0A7X6YE49-F1
#
_cell.length_a   1.000
_cell.length_b   1.000
_cell.length_c   1.000
_cell.angle_alpha   90.00
_cell.angle_beta   90.00
_cell.angle_gamma   90.00
#
_symmetry.space_group_name_H-M   'P 1'
#
loop_
_entity.id
_entity.type
_entity.pdbx_description
1 polymer ?
#
loop_
_entity_poly.entity_id
_entity_poly.type
_entity_poly.pdbx_seq_one_letter_code
_entity_poly.pdbx_strand_id
1 'polypeptide(L)' 'MKLTQEEKRVNIRMAERDLVRLKKTALHEGLPYQTLLSSILHKFINGRLVEKPG' A
#
# COMPACT_ATOMS: atom_id res chain seq x y z
N MET A 1 23.04 8.00 6.14
CA MET A 1 23.00 6.56 5.76
C MET A 1 21.88 6.38 4.75
N LYS A 2 22.20 6.37 3.44
CA LYS A 2 21.22 5.98 2.42
C LYS A 2 21.22 4.45 2.38
N LEU A 3 20.24 3.81 3.00
CA LEU A 3 19.89 2.44 2.66
C LEU A 3 19.37 2.51 1.23
N THR A 4 20.19 2.14 0.26
CA THR A 4 19.73 1.85 -1.11
C THR A 4 18.73 0.72 -0.98
N GLN A 5 17.45 1.07 -0.85
CA GLN A 5 16.36 0.12 -0.93
C GLN A 5 16.42 -0.44 -2.34
N GLU A 6 16.84 -1.70 -2.47
CA GLU A 6 16.80 -2.41 -3.73
C GLU A 6 15.34 -2.45 -4.18
N GLU A 7 14.97 -1.59 -5.13
CA GLU A 7 13.61 -1.49 -5.64
C GLU A 7 13.28 -2.75 -6.43
N LYS A 8 12.77 -3.77 -5.72
CA LYS A 8 12.24 -4.97 -6.36
C LYS A 8 10.86 -4.66 -6.91
N ARG A 9 10.74 -4.69 -8.22
CA ARG A 9 9.44 -4.61 -8.90
C ARG A 9 8.66 -5.89 -8.63
N VAL A 10 7.50 -5.75 -7.99
CA VAL A 10 6.56 -6.84 -7.76
C VAL A 10 5.33 -6.60 -8.63
N ASN A 11 4.92 -7.59 -9.40
CA ASN A 11 3.65 -7.54 -10.13
C ASN A 11 2.56 -8.19 -9.28
N ILE A 12 1.54 -7.42 -8.91
CA ILE A 12 0.43 -7.89 -8.06
C ILE A 12 -0.82 -7.97 -8.94
N ARG A 13 -1.41 -9.16 -9.03
CA ARG A 13 -2.74 -9.33 -9.60
C ARG A 13 -3.78 -8.99 -8.55
N MET A 14 -4.70 -8.09 -8.89
CA MET A 14 -5.82 -7.70 -8.01
C MET A 14 -7.08 -7.50 -8.86
N ALA A 15 -8.25 -7.67 -8.25
CA ALA A 15 -9.50 -7.37 -8.92
C ALA A 15 -9.61 -5.86 -9.20
N GLU A 16 -10.23 -5.49 -10.32
CA GLU A 16 -10.40 -4.09 -10.68
C GLU A 16 -11.16 -3.29 -9.61
N ARG A 17 -12.16 -3.93 -8.98
CA ARG A 17 -12.94 -3.34 -7.88
C ARG A 17 -12.06 -2.93 -6.70
N ASP A 18 -11.08 -3.76 -6.34
CA ASP A 18 -10.15 -3.48 -5.25
C ASP A 18 -9.16 -2.39 -5.65
N LEU A 19 -8.67 -2.41 -6.89
CA LEU A 19 -7.80 -1.35 -7.41
C LEU A 19 -8.48 0.02 -7.36
N VAL A 20 -9.77 0.09 -7.73
CA VAL A 20 -10.57 1.32 -7.67
C VAL A 20 -10.74 1.80 -6.23
N ARG A 21 -11.07 0.89 -5.30
CA ARG A 21 -11.18 1.23 -3.87
C ARG A 21 -9.86 1.75 -3.32
N LEU A 22 -8.75 1.10 -3.64
CA LEU A 22 -7.43 1.48 -3.14
C LEU A 22 -6.99 2.85 -3.68
N LYS A 23 -7.26 3.14 -4.97
CA LYS A 23 -7.04 4.47 -5.56
C LYS A 23 -7.89 5.54 -4.86
N LYS A 24 -9.15 5.25 -4.54
CA LYS A 24 -10.04 6.17 -3.83
C LYS A 24 -9.54 6.46 -2.42
N THR A 25 -9.10 5.43 -1.68
CA THR A 25 -8.51 5.59 -0.34
C THR A 25 -7.23 6.42 -0.40
N ALA A 26 -6.36 6.16 -1.38
CA ALA A 26 -5.11 6.90 -1.56
C ALA A 26 -5.38 8.38 -1.85
N LEU A 27 -6.33 8.67 -2.74
CA LEU A 27 -6.76 10.03 -3.04
C LEU A 27 -7.32 10.74 -1.79
N HIS A 28 -8.10 10.04 -0.97
CA HIS A 28 -8.64 10.57 0.27
C HIS A 28 -7.55 10.89 1.31
N GLU A 29 -6.50 10.07 1.39
CA GLU A 29 -5.32 10.35 2.24
C GLU A 29 -4.35 11.37 1.61
N GLY A 30 -4.59 11.82 0.37
CA GLY A 30 -3.69 12.73 -0.36
C GLY A 30 -2.37 12.07 -0.79
N LEU A 31 -2.33 10.74 -0.88
CA LEU A 31 -1.15 9.96 -1.21
C LEU A 31 -1.29 9.30 -2.59
N PRO A 32 -0.17 9.08 -3.31
CA PRO A 32 -0.17 8.19 -4.47
C PRO A 32 -0.60 6.77 -4.06
N TYR A 33 -1.40 6.10 -4.89
CA TYR A 33 -1.87 4.74 -4.60
C TYR A 33 -0.72 3.74 -4.40
N GLN A 34 0.40 3.92 -5.10
CA GLN A 34 1.60 3.11 -4.93
C GLN A 34 2.26 3.34 -3.57
N THR A 35 2.32 4.59 -3.12
CA THR A 35 2.83 4.95 -1.79
C THR A 35 1.94 4.38 -0.69
N LEU A 36 0.61 4.48 -0.84
CA LEU A 36 -0.33 3.87 0.09
C LEU A 36 -0.14 2.35 0.13
N LEU A 37 -0.03 1.69 -1.02
CA LEU A 37 0.17 0.26 -1.12
C LEU A 37 1.46 -0.19 -0.42
N SER A 38 2.58 0.50 -0.67
CA SER A 38 3.85 0.23 0.01
C SER A 38 3.75 0.47 1.52
N SER A 39 3.04 1.52 1.95
CA SER A 39 2.82 1.82 3.37
C SER A 39 2.00 0.71 4.05
N ILE A 40 0.95 0.20 3.38
CA ILE A 40 0.15 -0.92 3.88
C ILE A 40 0.99 -2.19 4.00
N LEU A 41 1.74 -2.54 2.95
CA LEU A 41 2.64 -3.71 2.97
C LEU A 41 3.66 -3.59 4.11
N HIS A 42 4.28 -2.42 4.26
CA HIS A 42 5.24 -2.18 5.34
C HIS A 42 4.58 -2.29 6.72
N LYS A 43 3.41 -1.67 6.92
CA LYS A 43 2.64 -1.77 8.18
C LYS A 43 2.22 -3.21 8.48
N PHE A 44 1.83 -3.97 7.46
CA PHE A 44 1.43 -5.37 7.57
C PHE A 44 2.61 -6.26 7.98
N ILE A 45 3.75 -6.15 7.30
CA ILE A 45 4.97 -6.93 7.62
C ILE A 45 5.48 -6.61 9.02
N ASN A 46 5.39 -5.34 9.46
CA ASN A 46 5.79 -4.94 10.82
C ASN A 46 4.75 -5.30 11.89
N GLY A 47 3.66 -6.01 11.55
CA GLY A 47 2.61 -6.42 12.49
C GLY A 47 1.81 -5.25 13.09
N ARG A 48 1.86 -4.06 12.46
CA ARG A 48 1.16 -2.85 12.92
C ARG A 48 -0.13 -2.55 12.16
N LEU A 49 -0.51 -3.39 11.20
CA LEU A 49 -1.78 -3.24 10.51
C LEU A 49 -2.88 -3.82 11.40
N VAL A 50 -3.47 -2.97 12.23
CA VAL A 50 -4.70 -3.29 12.95
C VAL A 50 -5.83 -3.04 11.96
N GLU A 51 -6.45 -4.09 11.43
CA GLU A 51 -7.69 -3.97 10.69
C GLU A 51 -8.69 -3.28 11.63
N LYS A 52 -9.14 -2.06 11.27
CA LYS A 52 -10.23 -1.44 12.02
C LYS A 52 -11.46 -2.30 11.76
N PRO A 53 -12.06 -2.95 12.78
CA PRO A 53 -13.32 -3.63 12.60
C PRO A 53 -14.35 -2.55 12.23
N GLY A 54 -14.81 -2.62 10.99
CA GLY A 54 -15.95 -1.86 10.49
C GLY A 54 -17.11 -2.81 10.28
#